data_AF-A0A2K1L8M6-F1
#
_entry.id   AF-A0A2K1L8M6-F1
#
_cell.length_a   1.000
_cell.length_b   1.000
_cell.length_c   1.000
_cell.angle_alpha   90.00
_cell.angle_beta   90.00
_cell.angle_gamma   90.00
#
_symmetry.space_group_name_H-M   'P 1'
#
loop_
_entity.id
_entity.type
_entity.pdbx_description
1 polymer ?
#
loop_
_entity_poly.entity_id
_entity_poly.type
_entity_poly.pdbx_seq_one_letter_code
_entity_poly.pdbx_strand_id
1 'polypeptide(L)'
;MPMAMPGQEVDNRGTDHCNGVDHSNGHHDPMLVDSSAFCISAPLPALSADPLNWKRTAKAMEGSHLDEVKSFIRTFSESTFVSLEGVSLTIAHVAAVARRPELQVRLDAATAKKLVDQSSDWALVQHALQTNKSDKQAASSTFNLIAAFEEELKVRLQTEVPQIREAYDNKGYSPVPNRIENCRTYPLYKFVRNGLKTQLLSGLRTISPGQEIEKVYDAICEGKHVAPLLECIGGWNGAPGPFSC
;
A
#
# COMPACT_ATOMS: atom_id res chain seq x y z
N MET A 1 60.03 17.34 -21.56
CA MET A 1 61.09 18.37 -21.66
C MET A 1 60.42 19.71 -21.96
N PRO A 2 60.85 20.86 -21.42
CA PRO A 2 60.91 21.16 -19.97
C PRO A 2 60.56 22.64 -19.63
N MET A 3 60.71 22.98 -18.34
CA MET A 3 61.02 24.29 -17.70
C MET A 3 59.92 25.36 -17.59
N ALA A 4 59.84 26.21 -16.56
CA ALA A 4 60.29 26.26 -15.15
C ALA A 4 59.82 27.64 -14.62
N MET A 5 59.34 27.69 -13.38
CA MET A 5 59.06 28.92 -12.59
C MET A 5 60.37 29.61 -12.14
N PRO A 6 60.35 30.78 -11.48
CA PRO A 6 60.25 30.83 -9.99
C PRO A 6 59.41 32.04 -9.48
N GLY A 7 58.76 32.02 -8.30
CA GLY A 7 59.30 31.95 -6.92
C GLY A 7 59.17 33.38 -6.29
N GLN A 8 58.78 33.64 -5.05
CA GLN A 8 58.99 33.01 -3.73
C GLN A 8 57.99 33.64 -2.71
N GLU A 9 57.37 32.91 -1.76
CA GLU A 9 57.87 32.35 -0.45
C GLU A 9 57.63 33.37 0.70
N VAL A 10 57.15 33.04 1.91
CA VAL A 10 57.68 32.18 3.01
C VAL A 10 56.50 31.94 4.00
N ASP A 11 56.07 30.74 4.37
CA ASP A 11 56.55 29.68 5.30
C ASP A 11 56.76 30.07 6.79
N ASN A 12 56.07 29.35 7.69
CA ASN A 12 56.71 28.54 8.73
C ASN A 12 55.71 27.68 9.53
N ARG A 13 55.97 26.37 9.54
CA ARG A 13 55.47 25.37 10.50
C ARG A 13 56.44 25.22 11.68
N GLY A 14 55.92 24.74 12.80
CA GLY A 14 56.49 23.55 13.45
C GLY A 14 56.93 23.69 14.92
N THR A 15 56.41 22.75 15.72
CA THR A 15 56.99 21.97 16.86
C THR A 15 55.94 21.87 17.98
N ASP A 16 55.45 20.72 18.47
CA ASP A 16 55.93 19.38 18.83
C ASP A 16 55.98 19.16 20.36
N HIS A 17 55.31 18.08 20.81
CA HIS A 17 55.49 17.30 22.06
C HIS A 17 54.98 17.93 23.39
N CYS A 18 54.42 17.24 24.41
CA CYS A 18 54.59 15.88 24.96
C CYS A 18 53.31 15.34 25.65
N ASN A 19 53.31 14.01 25.89
CA ASN A 19 52.36 13.17 26.64
C ASN A 19 52.04 13.57 28.09
N GLY A 20 50.90 13.11 28.62
CA GLY A 20 50.65 12.98 30.06
C GLY A 20 49.22 12.55 30.41
N VAL A 21 49.07 11.28 30.83
CA VAL A 21 47.86 10.72 31.47
C VAL A 21 47.89 11.08 32.95
N ASP A 22 46.78 11.57 33.51
CA ASP A 22 46.52 11.48 34.95
C ASP A 22 45.06 11.08 35.22
N HIS A 23 44.93 9.97 35.93
CA HIS A 23 43.72 9.51 36.59
C HIS A 23 43.64 10.17 37.98
N SER A 24 42.43 10.61 38.39
CA SER A 24 41.77 10.28 39.69
C SER A 24 40.98 11.44 40.32
N ASN A 25 39.66 11.23 40.32
CA ASN A 25 38.67 11.41 41.39
C ASN A 25 38.39 12.77 42.06
N GLY A 26 37.16 13.25 41.84
CA GLY A 26 36.44 14.16 42.72
C GLY A 26 34.92 14.13 42.47
N HIS A 27 34.24 13.20 43.16
CA HIS A 27 32.86 13.25 43.65
C HIS A 27 31.69 13.61 42.70
N HIS A 28 30.76 12.65 42.54
CA HIS A 28 29.41 12.88 42.03
C HIS A 28 28.62 13.83 42.94
N ASP A 29 27.89 14.77 42.34
CA ASP A 29 26.50 15.02 42.72
C ASP A 29 25.69 15.50 41.49
N PRO A 30 24.44 15.04 41.31
CA PRO A 30 23.68 15.20 40.07
C PRO A 30 22.72 16.40 40.10
N MET A 31 22.36 16.86 38.90
CA MET A 31 21.19 17.70 38.59
C MET A 31 21.17 19.15 39.11
N LEU A 32 21.58 20.07 38.23
CA LEU A 32 20.84 21.33 38.08
C LEU A 32 20.88 21.74 36.59
N VAL A 33 19.91 21.26 35.80
CA VAL A 33 19.68 21.80 34.46
C VAL A 33 18.94 23.12 34.62
N ASP A 34 19.65 24.20 34.28
CA ASP A 34 19.14 25.55 34.15
C ASP A 34 17.94 25.57 33.18
N SER A 35 16.74 25.71 33.75
CA SER A 35 15.45 25.65 33.03
C SER A 35 15.04 27.00 32.41
N SER A 36 15.99 27.92 32.22
CA SER A 36 15.69 29.27 31.73
C SER A 36 15.66 29.42 30.20
N ALA A 37 15.79 28.32 29.44
CA ALA A 37 15.74 28.33 27.97
C ALA A 37 14.37 27.95 27.35
N PHE A 38 13.26 28.09 28.09
CA PHE A 38 11.92 28.03 27.50
C PHE A 38 11.25 29.40 27.58
N CYS A 39 11.13 30.04 26.43
CA CYS A 39 10.37 31.29 26.26
C CYS A 39 8.88 31.05 26.55
N ILE A 40 8.45 31.25 27.79
CA ILE A 40 7.05 31.49 28.13
C ILE A 40 6.99 32.76 28.97
N SER A 41 7.00 33.91 28.30
CA SER A 41 6.83 35.21 28.94
C SER A 41 5.88 36.10 28.13
N ALA A 42 4.58 35.79 28.23
CA ALA A 42 3.46 36.74 28.34
C ALA A 42 2.10 35.99 28.28
N PRO A 43 1.07 36.36 29.06
CA PRO A 43 -0.29 35.85 28.88
C PRO A 43 -0.88 36.46 27.60
N LEU A 44 -1.11 35.64 26.57
CA LEU A 44 -1.85 36.07 25.37
C LEU A 44 -3.33 36.32 25.72
N PRO A 45 -3.95 37.40 25.20
CA PRO A 45 -5.38 37.66 25.35
C PRO A 45 -6.18 36.51 24.73
N ALA A 46 -7.30 36.17 25.37
CA ALA A 46 -8.14 35.01 25.11
C ALA A 46 -8.20 34.59 23.62
N LEU A 47 -7.40 33.58 23.26
CA LEU A 47 -7.56 32.84 22.01
C LEU A 47 -8.80 31.95 22.17
N SER A 48 -9.99 32.54 22.03
CA SER A 48 -11.27 31.82 22.06
C SER A 48 -11.49 30.98 20.80
N ALA A 49 -10.62 31.08 19.80
CA ALA A 49 -10.65 30.29 18.59
C ALA A 49 -9.60 29.18 18.67
N ASP A 50 -10.07 27.93 18.59
CA ASP A 50 -9.28 26.71 18.37
C ASP A 50 -8.86 26.67 16.89
N PRO A 51 -7.68 27.20 16.51
CA PRO A 51 -7.35 27.48 15.11
C PRO A 51 -7.13 26.20 14.30
N LEU A 52 -6.82 25.11 15.00
CA LEU A 52 -6.48 23.82 14.42
C LEU A 52 -7.57 22.76 14.70
N ASN A 53 -8.73 23.18 15.21
CA ASN A 53 -9.87 22.32 15.57
C ASN A 53 -9.49 21.15 16.51
N TRP A 54 -8.40 21.26 17.28
CA TRP A 54 -7.90 20.19 18.13
C TRP A 54 -8.84 19.88 19.29
N LYS A 55 -9.51 20.89 19.86
CA LYS A 55 -10.55 20.68 20.87
C LYS A 55 -11.75 19.95 20.26
N ARG A 56 -12.09 20.25 19.01
CA ARG A 56 -13.15 19.53 18.27
C ARG A 56 -12.76 18.08 17.99
N THR A 57 -11.52 17.83 17.58
CA THR A 57 -11.00 16.48 17.32
C THR A 57 -10.85 15.67 18.61
N ALA A 58 -10.27 16.26 19.67
CA ALA A 58 -10.16 15.62 20.98
C ALA A 58 -11.53 15.28 21.57
N LYS A 59 -12.51 16.19 21.43
CA LYS A 59 -13.91 15.93 21.79
C LYS A 59 -14.57 14.86 20.92
N ALA A 60 -14.19 14.74 19.64
CA ALA A 60 -14.67 13.65 18.77
C ALA A 60 -14.03 12.30 19.13
N MET A 61 -12.85 12.30 19.75
CA MET A 61 -12.18 11.12 20.31
C MET A 61 -12.53 10.88 21.80
N GLU A 62 -13.41 11.70 22.38
CA GLU A 62 -13.86 11.59 23.76
C GLU A 62 -14.91 10.48 23.83
N GLY A 63 -14.47 9.27 24.15
CA GLY A 63 -15.32 8.10 24.33
C GLY A 63 -14.50 6.91 24.81
N SER A 64 -15.10 6.06 25.64
CA SER A 64 -14.52 4.75 25.92
C SER A 64 -14.96 3.78 24.84
N HIS A 65 -14.04 3.00 24.28
CA HIS A 65 -14.37 1.85 23.44
C HIS A 65 -15.41 0.93 24.12
N LEU A 66 -15.42 0.88 25.46
CA LEU A 66 -16.43 0.15 26.23
C LEU A 66 -17.85 0.71 26.01
N ASP A 67 -18.01 2.03 25.92
CA ASP A 67 -19.31 2.68 25.73
C ASP A 67 -19.80 2.51 24.28
N GLU A 68 -18.89 2.51 23.31
CA GLU A 68 -19.20 2.12 21.92
C GLU A 68 -19.67 0.66 21.84
N VAL A 69 -19.00 -0.26 22.54
CA VAL A 69 -19.39 -1.68 22.59
C VAL A 69 -20.74 -1.87 23.29
N LYS A 70 -20.99 -1.17 24.40
CA LYS A 70 -22.31 -1.20 25.07
C LYS A 70 -23.40 -0.67 24.14
N SER A 71 -23.15 0.45 23.45
CA SER A 71 -24.07 1.02 22.47
C SER A 71 -24.34 0.06 21.31
N PHE A 72 -23.30 -0.62 20.84
CA PHE A 72 -23.41 -1.67 19.83
C PHE A 72 -24.28 -2.83 20.29
N ILE A 73 -24.02 -3.39 21.48
CA ILE A 73 -24.77 -4.53 22.03
C ILE A 73 -26.24 -4.16 22.23
N ARG A 74 -26.49 -2.95 22.76
CA ARG A 74 -27.84 -2.42 22.92
C ARG A 74 -28.57 -2.33 21.59
N THR A 75 -27.95 -1.70 20.60
CA THR A 75 -28.49 -1.58 19.24
C THR A 75 -28.70 -2.95 18.61
N PHE A 76 -27.79 -3.90 18.81
CA PHE A 76 -27.89 -5.25 18.30
C PHE A 76 -29.03 -6.05 18.95
N SER A 77 -29.28 -5.87 20.25
CA SER A 77 -30.23 -6.69 21.02
C SER A 77 -31.63 -6.10 21.04
N GLU A 78 -31.74 -4.77 21.16
CA GLU A 78 -33.01 -4.05 21.38
C GLU A 78 -33.65 -3.55 20.07
N SER A 79 -32.91 -3.47 18.95
CA SER A 79 -33.50 -3.03 17.68
C SER A 79 -34.55 -4.04 17.20
N THR A 80 -35.75 -3.56 16.91
CA THR A 80 -36.88 -4.36 16.42
C THR A 80 -37.17 -4.10 14.95
N PHE A 81 -36.83 -2.91 14.45
CA PHE A 81 -36.87 -2.55 13.05
C PHE A 81 -35.65 -1.71 12.66
N VAL A 82 -35.23 -1.80 11.41
CA VAL A 82 -34.15 -0.96 10.84
C VAL A 82 -34.71 -0.21 9.63
N SER A 83 -34.65 1.12 9.67
CA SER A 83 -35.01 1.99 8.54
C SER A 83 -33.78 2.25 7.67
N LEU A 84 -33.89 2.00 6.37
CA LEU A 84 -32.86 2.32 5.38
C LEU A 84 -33.12 3.75 4.86
N GLU A 85 -32.31 4.69 5.31
CA GLU A 85 -32.39 6.12 4.94
C GLU A 85 -31.27 6.54 3.97
N GLY A 86 -30.58 5.57 3.36
CA GLY A 86 -29.53 5.79 2.37
C GLY A 86 -28.19 6.30 2.90
N VAL A 87 -28.08 6.75 4.17
CA VAL A 87 -26.82 7.37 4.65
C VAL A 87 -26.36 6.96 6.06
N SER A 88 -27.10 6.19 6.86
CA SER A 88 -26.53 5.69 8.13
C SER A 88 -26.97 4.27 8.51
N LEU A 89 -26.11 3.29 8.17
CA LEU A 89 -26.16 1.95 8.72
C LEU A 89 -24.96 1.76 9.64
N THR A 90 -25.23 1.47 10.92
CA THR A 90 -24.18 1.11 11.87
C THR A 90 -23.86 -0.37 11.73
N ILE A 91 -22.63 -0.75 12.12
CA ILE A 91 -22.22 -2.16 12.17
C ILE A 91 -23.19 -2.97 13.05
N ALA A 92 -23.76 -2.35 14.10
CA ALA A 92 -24.74 -2.99 14.97
C ALA A 92 -26.06 -3.33 14.24
N HIS A 93 -26.57 -2.42 13.41
CA HIS A 93 -27.76 -2.68 12.59
C HIS A 93 -27.51 -3.79 11.58
N VAL A 94 -26.34 -3.82 10.93
CA VAL A 94 -25.98 -4.88 9.97
C VAL A 94 -25.85 -6.23 10.68
N ALA A 95 -25.17 -6.27 11.82
CA ALA A 95 -25.04 -7.48 12.62
C ALA A 95 -26.40 -7.99 13.11
N ALA A 96 -27.30 -7.09 13.51
CA ALA A 96 -28.66 -7.41 13.95
C ALA A 96 -29.46 -8.09 12.83
N VAL A 97 -29.49 -7.50 11.64
CA VAL A 97 -30.18 -8.06 10.46
C VAL A 97 -29.60 -9.42 10.06
N ALA A 98 -28.26 -9.56 10.09
CA ALA A 98 -27.60 -10.80 9.69
C ALA A 98 -27.87 -11.99 10.64
N ARG A 99 -28.10 -11.72 11.94
CA ARG A 99 -28.27 -12.77 12.96
C ARG A 99 -29.71 -13.02 13.38
N ARG A 100 -30.63 -12.08 13.12
CA ARG A 100 -32.05 -12.15 13.51
C ARG A 100 -32.94 -12.01 12.27
N PRO A 101 -33.29 -13.12 11.58
CA PRO A 101 -34.05 -13.08 10.33
C PRO A 101 -35.48 -12.54 10.49
N GLU A 102 -36.02 -12.57 11.71
CA GLU A 102 -37.31 -11.98 12.10
C GLU A 102 -37.32 -10.44 12.19
N LEU A 103 -36.16 -9.78 12.07
CA LEU A 103 -36.07 -8.33 12.17
C LEU A 103 -36.61 -7.64 10.91
N GLN A 104 -37.58 -6.73 11.08
CA GLN A 104 -38.18 -6.01 9.95
C GLN A 104 -37.28 -4.88 9.43
N VAL A 105 -36.93 -4.95 8.16
CA VAL A 105 -36.24 -3.88 7.44
C VAL A 105 -37.27 -3.03 6.71
N ARG A 106 -37.29 -1.72 7.00
CA ARG A 106 -38.15 -0.75 6.32
C ARG A 106 -37.30 0.16 5.46
N LEU A 107 -37.84 0.56 4.32
CA LEU A 107 -37.26 1.59 3.48
C LEU A 107 -38.01 2.90 3.75
N ASP A 108 -37.30 3.95 4.12
CA ASP A 108 -37.89 5.29 4.11
C ASP A 108 -37.97 5.76 2.65
N ALA A 109 -39.08 5.44 1.99
CA ALA A 109 -39.29 5.72 0.59
C ALA A 109 -39.17 7.23 0.26
N ALA A 110 -39.52 8.13 1.17
CA ALA A 110 -39.47 9.56 0.91
C ALA A 110 -38.01 10.07 0.84
N THR A 111 -37.19 9.69 1.82
CA THR A 111 -35.76 10.06 1.86
C THR A 111 -34.95 9.28 0.84
N ALA A 112 -35.18 7.97 0.72
CA ALA A 112 -34.47 7.12 -0.24
C ALA A 112 -34.73 7.56 -1.69
N LYS A 113 -35.99 7.88 -2.05
CA LYS A 113 -36.32 8.35 -3.39
C LYS A 113 -35.59 9.64 -3.74
N LYS A 114 -35.60 10.63 -2.83
CA LYS A 114 -34.90 11.90 -3.04
C LYS A 114 -33.40 11.69 -3.32
N LEU A 115 -32.74 10.80 -2.58
CA LEU A 115 -31.33 10.50 -2.77
C LEU A 115 -31.07 9.72 -4.07
N VAL A 116 -31.97 8.80 -4.44
CA VAL A 116 -31.90 8.07 -5.72
C VAL A 116 -32.06 9.04 -6.89
N ASP A 117 -33.02 9.98 -6.82
CA ASP A 117 -33.22 11.02 -7.82
C ASP A 117 -31.96 11.90 -7.96
N GLN A 118 -31.37 12.33 -6.84
CA GLN A 118 -30.11 13.08 -6.83
C GLN A 118 -28.92 12.30 -7.42
N SER A 119 -28.81 11.01 -7.11
CA SER A 119 -27.75 10.15 -7.66
C SER A 119 -27.94 9.92 -9.16
N SER A 120 -29.20 9.77 -9.61
CA SER A 120 -29.55 9.65 -11.02
C SER A 120 -29.19 10.93 -11.77
N ASP A 121 -29.58 12.10 -11.24
CA ASP A 121 -29.24 13.40 -11.82
C ASP A 121 -27.73 13.61 -11.89
N TRP A 122 -26.99 13.27 -10.84
CA TRP A 122 -25.52 13.32 -10.85
C TRP A 122 -24.94 12.43 -11.95
N ALA A 123 -25.42 11.19 -12.10
CA ALA A 123 -24.92 10.27 -13.12
C ALA A 123 -25.22 10.78 -14.54
N LEU A 124 -26.42 11.32 -14.76
CA LEU A 124 -26.80 11.96 -16.02
C LEU A 124 -25.94 13.18 -16.33
N VAL A 125 -25.65 14.01 -15.33
CA VAL A 125 -24.75 15.17 -15.48
C VAL A 125 -23.32 14.72 -15.77
N GLN A 126 -22.79 13.72 -15.09
CA GLN A 126 -21.44 13.18 -15.37
C GLN A 126 -21.35 12.62 -16.79
N HIS A 127 -22.35 11.84 -17.21
CA HIS A 127 -22.39 11.30 -18.56
C HIS A 127 -22.56 12.41 -19.61
N ALA A 128 -23.41 13.41 -19.36
CA ALA A 128 -23.60 14.55 -20.26
C ALA A 128 -22.37 15.46 -20.37
N LEU A 129 -21.59 15.62 -19.28
CA LEU A 129 -20.31 16.33 -19.30
C LEU A 129 -19.23 15.56 -20.08
N GLN A 130 -19.33 14.23 -20.15
CA GLN A 130 -18.42 13.38 -20.90
C GLN A 130 -18.84 13.20 -22.37
N THR A 131 -20.13 13.27 -22.68
CA THR A 131 -20.64 13.15 -24.04
C THR A 131 -20.77 14.53 -24.70
N ASN A 132 -19.92 14.83 -25.67
CA ASN A 132 -20.13 15.95 -26.59
C ASN A 132 -21.47 15.73 -27.33
N LYS A 133 -22.48 16.56 -27.01
CA LYS A 133 -23.83 16.68 -27.61
C LYS A 133 -24.21 15.63 -28.67
N SER A 134 -25.13 14.72 -28.33
CA SER A 134 -26.29 14.41 -29.19
C SER A 134 -27.38 13.61 -28.45
N ASP A 135 -28.53 14.26 -28.34
CA ASP A 135 -29.94 13.80 -28.31
C ASP A 135 -30.37 12.47 -27.66
N LYS A 136 -31.56 12.54 -27.04
CA LYS A 136 -32.29 11.51 -26.28
C LYS A 136 -32.56 10.16 -27.00
N GLN A 137 -32.11 10.00 -28.24
CA GLN A 137 -31.97 8.71 -28.95
C GLN A 137 -30.77 7.90 -28.41
N ALA A 138 -29.83 8.57 -27.73
CA ALA A 138 -28.60 7.99 -27.22
C ALA A 138 -28.82 6.90 -26.18
N ALA A 139 -29.80 7.00 -25.26
CA ALA A 139 -29.96 6.00 -24.20
C ALA A 139 -30.32 4.60 -24.73
N SER A 140 -31.26 4.50 -25.69
CA SER A 140 -31.59 3.25 -26.37
C SER A 140 -30.43 2.75 -27.25
N SER A 141 -29.71 3.69 -27.89
CA SER A 141 -28.50 3.40 -28.66
C SER A 141 -27.35 2.85 -27.80
N THR A 142 -27.18 3.36 -26.57
CA THR A 142 -26.16 2.91 -25.61
C THR A 142 -26.45 1.51 -25.12
N PHE A 143 -27.70 1.15 -24.81
CA PHE A 143 -28.04 -0.23 -24.43
C PHE A 143 -27.80 -1.22 -25.57
N ASN A 144 -28.08 -0.85 -26.82
CA ASN A 144 -27.74 -1.68 -27.99
C ASN A 144 -26.23 -1.73 -28.26
N LEU A 145 -25.51 -0.65 -27.97
CA LEU A 145 -24.04 -0.60 -28.09
C LEU A 145 -23.36 -1.49 -27.05
N ILE A 146 -23.90 -1.60 -25.83
CA ILE A 146 -23.39 -2.51 -24.79
C ILE A 146 -23.48 -3.95 -25.28
N ALA A 147 -24.63 -4.38 -25.80
CA ALA A 147 -24.80 -5.75 -26.31
C ALA A 147 -23.85 -6.05 -27.49
N ALA A 148 -23.69 -5.10 -28.42
CA ALA A 148 -22.74 -5.26 -29.52
C ALA A 148 -21.28 -5.30 -29.05
N PHE A 149 -20.92 -4.45 -28.08
CA PHE A 149 -19.58 -4.42 -27.47
C PHE A 149 -19.28 -5.70 -26.70
N GLU A 150 -20.24 -6.24 -25.94
CA GLU A 150 -20.08 -7.47 -25.17
C GLU A 150 -19.81 -8.66 -26.09
N GLU A 151 -20.56 -8.81 -27.18
CA GLU A 151 -20.34 -9.88 -28.14
C GLU A 151 -18.98 -9.72 -28.86
N GLU A 152 -18.61 -8.50 -29.25
CA GLU A 152 -17.30 -8.24 -29.86
C GLU A 152 -16.14 -8.51 -28.88
N LEU A 153 -16.27 -8.05 -27.63
CA LEU A 153 -15.28 -8.25 -26.58
C LEU A 153 -15.12 -9.74 -26.26
N LYS A 154 -16.22 -10.49 -26.19
CA LYS A 154 -16.22 -11.93 -25.93
C LYS A 154 -15.49 -12.68 -27.03
N VAL A 155 -15.75 -12.36 -28.30
CA VAL A 155 -15.06 -12.97 -29.45
C VAL A 155 -13.56 -12.66 -29.42
N ARG A 156 -13.19 -11.40 -29.19
CA ARG A 156 -11.77 -10.99 -29.11
C ARG A 156 -11.07 -11.63 -27.92
N LEU A 157 -11.68 -11.63 -26.73
CA LEU A 157 -11.09 -12.17 -25.51
C LEU A 157 -10.84 -13.68 -25.61
N GLN A 158 -11.79 -14.43 -26.19
CA GLN A 158 -11.64 -15.86 -26.43
C GLN A 158 -10.52 -16.20 -27.41
N THR A 159 -10.12 -15.25 -28.27
CA THR A 159 -9.07 -15.44 -29.26
C THR A 159 -7.70 -14.98 -28.73
N GLU A 160 -7.63 -13.75 -28.21
CA GLU A 160 -6.37 -13.11 -27.79
C GLU A 160 -5.79 -13.73 -26.52
N VAL A 161 -6.63 -14.07 -25.52
CA VAL A 161 -6.12 -14.60 -24.23
C VAL A 161 -5.40 -15.95 -24.41
N PRO A 162 -5.97 -16.94 -25.12
CA PRO A 162 -5.24 -18.19 -25.38
C PRO A 162 -3.99 -17.97 -26.21
N GLN A 163 -4.02 -17.09 -27.23
CA GLN A 163 -2.86 -16.79 -28.06
C GLN A 163 -1.69 -16.21 -27.25
N ILE A 164 -1.97 -15.21 -26.39
CA ILE A 164 -0.96 -14.62 -25.51
C ILE A 164 -0.45 -15.67 -24.51
N ARG A 165 -1.34 -16.50 -23.96
CA ARG A 165 -0.96 -17.55 -23.02
C ARG A 165 -0.07 -18.61 -23.65
N GLU A 166 -0.37 -19.04 -24.87
CA GLU A 166 0.45 -19.99 -25.62
C GLU A 166 1.81 -19.38 -25.99
N ALA A 167 1.84 -18.12 -26.42
CA ALA A 167 3.08 -17.40 -26.69
C ALA A 167 3.97 -17.28 -25.44
N TYR A 168 3.36 -17.03 -24.28
CA TYR A 168 4.06 -17.01 -23.00
C TYR A 168 4.58 -18.39 -22.60
N ASP A 169 3.73 -19.41 -22.67
CA ASP A 169 4.09 -20.77 -22.26
C ASP A 169 5.18 -21.38 -23.15
N ASN A 170 5.11 -21.18 -24.47
CA ASN A 170 6.02 -21.83 -25.43
C ASN A 170 7.27 -21.01 -25.75
N LYS A 171 7.15 -19.68 -25.85
CA LYS A 171 8.23 -18.78 -26.28
C LYS A 171 8.73 -17.85 -25.18
N GLY A 172 8.09 -17.85 -24.01
CA GLY A 172 8.41 -16.92 -22.91
C GLY A 172 8.09 -15.47 -23.25
N TYR A 173 7.29 -15.22 -24.29
CA TYR A 173 6.98 -13.87 -24.75
C TYR A 173 5.86 -13.27 -23.91
N SER A 174 6.14 -12.15 -23.24
CA SER A 174 5.13 -11.31 -22.60
C SER A 174 5.28 -9.86 -23.06
N PRO A 175 4.19 -9.18 -23.48
CA PRO A 175 4.22 -7.75 -23.79
C PRO A 175 4.66 -6.88 -22.60
N VAL A 176 4.34 -7.35 -21.39
CA VAL A 176 4.76 -6.74 -20.13
C VAL A 176 5.92 -7.56 -19.57
N PRO A 177 7.08 -6.95 -19.25
CA PRO A 177 8.22 -7.68 -18.70
C PRO A 177 7.90 -8.29 -17.33
N ASN A 178 8.54 -9.42 -17.02
CA ASN A 178 8.32 -10.08 -15.75
C ASN A 178 8.93 -9.25 -14.61
N ARG A 179 8.09 -8.89 -13.63
CA ARG A 179 8.49 -8.02 -12.51
C ARG A 179 9.64 -8.60 -11.68
N ILE A 180 9.79 -9.93 -11.66
CA ILE A 180 10.86 -10.60 -10.93
C ILE A 180 12.25 -10.16 -11.41
N GLU A 181 12.40 -9.73 -12.67
CA GLU A 181 13.67 -9.26 -13.23
C GLU A 181 14.20 -8.02 -12.51
N ASN A 182 13.30 -7.22 -11.92
CA ASN A 182 13.63 -6.02 -11.15
C ASN A 182 13.69 -6.29 -9.63
N CYS A 183 13.62 -7.54 -9.19
CA CYS A 183 13.65 -7.90 -7.77
C CYS A 183 15.04 -8.39 -7.35
N ARG A 184 15.43 -8.15 -6.09
CA ARG A 184 16.65 -8.75 -5.51
C ARG A 184 16.62 -10.28 -5.50
N THR A 185 15.43 -10.88 -5.51
CA THR A 185 15.22 -12.33 -5.59
C THR A 185 15.40 -12.90 -7.01
N TYR A 186 15.66 -12.06 -8.01
CA TYR A 186 15.88 -12.49 -9.40
C TYR A 186 16.94 -13.58 -9.58
N PRO A 187 18.11 -13.55 -8.91
CA PRO A 187 19.14 -14.58 -9.06
C PRO A 187 18.63 -16.00 -8.80
N LEU A 188 17.78 -16.18 -7.78
CA LEU A 188 17.16 -17.48 -7.50
C LEU A 188 16.19 -17.92 -8.60
N TYR A 189 15.35 -17.00 -9.07
CA TYR A 189 14.44 -17.28 -10.18
C TYR A 189 15.20 -17.64 -11.46
N LYS A 190 16.24 -16.86 -11.79
CA LYS A 190 17.12 -17.09 -12.95
C LYS A 190 17.87 -18.41 -12.85
N PHE A 191 18.35 -18.78 -11.65
CA PHE A 191 19.00 -20.07 -11.42
C PHE A 191 18.04 -21.24 -11.71
N VAL A 192 16.82 -21.19 -11.15
CA VAL A 192 15.83 -22.27 -11.34
C VAL A 192 15.34 -22.32 -12.79
N ARG A 193 15.02 -21.18 -13.40
CA ARG A 193 14.43 -21.14 -14.75
C ARG A 193 15.45 -21.28 -15.88
N ASN A 194 16.57 -20.57 -15.81
CA ASN A 194 17.57 -20.55 -16.89
C ASN A 194 18.73 -21.51 -16.59
N GLY A 195 19.17 -21.58 -15.34
CA GLY A 195 20.29 -22.45 -14.93
C GLY A 195 19.92 -23.93 -14.98
N LEU A 196 18.85 -24.32 -14.28
CA LEU A 196 18.34 -25.69 -14.23
C LEU A 196 17.38 -26.03 -15.39
N LYS A 197 17.09 -25.03 -16.24
CA LYS A 197 16.17 -25.15 -17.39
C LYS A 197 14.81 -25.72 -17.00
N THR A 198 14.29 -25.28 -15.85
CA THR A 198 12.97 -25.72 -15.41
C THR A 198 11.87 -25.06 -16.22
N GLN A 199 10.82 -25.81 -16.48
CA GLN A 199 9.68 -25.33 -17.26
C GLN A 199 8.52 -24.89 -16.36
N LEU A 200 7.63 -24.04 -16.89
CA LEU A 200 6.38 -23.72 -16.23
C LEU A 200 5.45 -24.95 -16.28
N LEU A 201 4.99 -25.39 -15.12
CA LEU A 201 4.06 -26.50 -15.00
C LEU A 201 2.67 -26.07 -15.50
N SER A 202 2.10 -26.85 -16.40
CA SER A 202 0.76 -26.63 -16.96
C SER A 202 0.11 -27.99 -17.22
N GLY A 203 -1.19 -28.11 -17.03
CA GLY A 203 -1.93 -29.36 -17.23
C GLY A 203 -1.95 -29.85 -18.69
N LEU A 204 -1.53 -29.00 -19.63
CA LEU A 204 -1.35 -29.35 -21.04
C LEU A 204 0.01 -30.01 -21.33
N ARG A 205 0.95 -29.97 -20.38
CA ARG A 205 2.29 -30.53 -20.55
C ARG A 205 2.36 -31.95 -19.99
N THR A 206 3.22 -32.76 -20.56
CA THR A 206 3.46 -34.15 -20.14
C THR A 206 4.48 -34.27 -19.00
N ILE A 207 5.10 -33.17 -18.59
CA ILE A 207 6.12 -33.13 -17.53
C ILE A 207 5.44 -33.13 -16.17
N SER A 208 5.85 -34.06 -15.30
CA SER A 208 5.33 -34.13 -13.95
C SER A 208 5.99 -33.08 -13.04
N PRO A 209 5.28 -32.59 -12.00
CA PRO A 209 5.90 -31.72 -11.00
C PRO A 209 7.13 -32.34 -10.34
N GLY A 210 7.13 -33.67 -10.13
CA GLY A 210 8.25 -34.41 -9.54
C GLY A 210 9.55 -34.27 -10.34
N GLN A 211 9.49 -34.36 -11.67
CA GLN A 211 10.66 -34.22 -12.54
C GLN A 211 11.31 -32.83 -12.47
N GLU A 212 10.51 -31.77 -12.31
CA GLU A 212 11.04 -30.41 -12.14
C GLU A 212 11.61 -30.20 -10.73
N ILE A 213 10.99 -30.82 -9.72
CA ILE A 213 11.47 -30.79 -8.33
C ILE A 213 12.79 -31.54 -8.19
N GLU A 214 12.94 -32.70 -8.81
CA GLU A 214 14.18 -33.51 -8.77
C GLU A 214 15.38 -32.71 -9.29
N LYS A 215 15.23 -31.98 -10.41
CA LYS A 215 16.30 -31.09 -10.93
C LYS A 215 16.75 -30.05 -9.91
N VAL A 216 15.79 -29.47 -9.18
CA VAL A 216 16.07 -28.47 -8.13
C VAL A 216 16.71 -29.14 -6.92
N TYR A 217 16.22 -30.31 -6.53
CA TYR A 217 16.73 -31.09 -5.42
C TYR A 217 18.20 -31.50 -5.66
N ASP A 218 18.51 -32.07 -6.82
CA ASP A 218 19.88 -32.45 -7.17
C ASP A 218 20.83 -31.25 -7.11
N ALA A 219 20.39 -30.10 -7.63
CA ALA A 219 21.18 -28.88 -7.58
C ALA A 219 21.35 -28.31 -6.16
N ILE A 220 20.38 -28.55 -5.27
CA ILE A 220 20.51 -28.24 -3.85
C ILE A 220 21.54 -29.16 -3.19
N CYS A 221 21.46 -30.46 -3.45
CA CYS A 221 22.41 -31.46 -2.95
C CYS A 221 23.84 -31.17 -3.39
N GLU A 222 24.03 -30.67 -4.61
CA GLU A 222 25.33 -30.23 -5.14
C GLU A 222 25.76 -28.85 -4.62
N GLY A 223 24.94 -28.17 -3.81
CA GLY A 223 25.25 -26.85 -3.24
C GLY A 223 25.18 -25.69 -4.22
N LYS A 224 24.68 -25.90 -5.46
CA LYS A 224 24.64 -24.86 -6.51
C LYS A 224 23.71 -23.69 -6.19
N HIS A 225 22.78 -23.87 -5.25
CA HIS A 225 21.84 -22.84 -4.79
C HIS A 225 22.48 -21.76 -3.90
N VAL A 226 23.67 -22.02 -3.33
CA VAL A 226 24.32 -21.09 -2.39
C VAL A 226 24.71 -19.77 -3.06
N ALA A 227 25.29 -19.83 -4.26
CA ALA A 227 25.69 -18.65 -5.00
C ALA A 227 24.52 -17.69 -5.32
N PRO A 228 23.40 -18.13 -5.94
CA PRO A 228 22.28 -17.24 -6.21
C PRO A 228 21.59 -16.75 -4.92
N LEU A 229 21.64 -17.52 -3.83
CA LEU A 229 21.11 -17.08 -2.52
C LEU A 229 21.94 -15.92 -1.95
N LEU A 230 23.26 -16.01 -2.02
CA LEU A 230 24.16 -14.93 -1.58
C LEU A 230 24.03 -13.69 -2.48
N GLU A 231 23.82 -13.88 -3.79
CA GLU A 231 23.57 -12.77 -4.72
C GLU A 231 22.29 -12.00 -4.35
N CYS A 232 21.24 -12.69 -3.88
CA CYS A 232 19.99 -12.04 -3.45
C CYS A 232 20.15 -11.11 -2.25
N ILE A 233 21.10 -11.40 -1.36
CA ILE A 233 21.44 -10.54 -0.22
C ILE A 233 22.63 -9.62 -0.52
N GLY A 234 23.13 -9.65 -1.75
CA GLY A 234 24.18 -8.76 -2.23
C GLY A 234 23.79 -7.30 -2.01
N GLY A 235 24.64 -6.56 -1.31
CA GLY A 235 24.39 -5.16 -0.96
C GLY A 235 23.53 -4.94 0.29
N TRP A 236 23.20 -5.99 1.05
CA TRP A 236 22.69 -5.82 2.42
C TRP A 236 23.85 -5.50 3.38
N ASN A 237 23.71 -4.43 4.15
CA ASN A 237 24.72 -3.95 5.11
C ASN A 237 24.64 -4.64 6.49
N GLY A 238 23.83 -5.69 6.63
CA GLY A 238 23.63 -6.42 7.89
C GLY A 238 22.79 -5.68 8.94
N ALA A 239 22.31 -4.47 8.64
CA ALA A 239 21.43 -3.72 9.52
C ALA A 239 19.96 -3.91 9.09
N PRO A 240 19.01 -3.96 10.04
CA PRO A 240 17.61 -3.77 9.69
C PRO A 240 17.45 -2.40 9.00
N GLY A 241 16.43 -2.27 8.14
CA GLY A 241 16.14 -1.01 7.47
C GLY A 241 15.97 0.15 8.46
N PRO A 242 15.94 1.41 8.00
CA PRO A 242 15.72 2.56 8.86
C PRO A 242 14.29 2.54 9.39
N PHE A 243 14.05 1.70 10.39
CA PHE A 243 12.85 1.73 11.20
C PHE A 243 13.15 2.74 12.31
N SER A 244 12.71 3.98 12.11
CA SER A 244 12.48 4.87 13.24
C SER A 244 11.40 4.21 14.10
N CYS A 245 11.80 3.63 15.22
CA CYS A 245 10.91 3.22 16.29
C CYS A 245 10.22 4.43 16.93
#